data_AF-A0A0F6YG43-F1
#
_entry.id   AF-A0A0F6YG43-F1
#
_cell.length_a   1.000
_cell.length_b   1.000
_cell.length_c   1.000
_cell.angle_alpha   90.00
_cell.angle_beta   90.00
_cell.angle_gamma   90.00
#
_symmetry.space_group_name_H-M   'P 1'
#
loop_
_entity.id
_entity.type
_entity.pdbx_description
1 polymer ?
#
loop_
_entity_poly.entity_id
_entity_poly.type
_entity_poly.pdbx_seq_one_letter_code
_entity_poly.pdbx_strand_id
1 'polypeptide(L)'
;MPNLVEPHTLLRSFELVPATEHDRHFDYCLEPYRPRRPWPGKIRGENLLWHSLAVGGATAALRAPLEAVQRHVGQDLTVWGVKWDGTQLWWELYFYDPQKESPEATITSIAAALSPWMRIVPQVRETVPYMMVSFDVSPQTIADGEVRELNLYLTGERAHAGRSYKLRDGTAELENTYRFMEPKREVDDVLSLLTSSLFVDYSDPRVLSRVLLPELFACKKVCIAKKRRCDAIYYSGITVEQLIWFLDRFAYPAAIRGFVRQQRERLEHLYFDVGIDYRRAPDGTLEYPKSSYYGTL
;
A
#
# COMPACT_ATOMS: atom_id res chain seq x y z
N MET A 1 -16.78 2.40 27.85
CA MET A 1 -17.32 2.43 26.48
C MET A 1 -16.78 3.69 25.81
N PRO A 2 -15.89 3.58 24.81
CA PRO A 2 -15.43 4.76 24.10
C PRO A 2 -16.55 5.25 23.18
N ASN A 3 -16.87 6.54 23.27
CA ASN A 3 -17.86 7.20 22.43
C ASN A 3 -17.52 6.99 20.96
N LEU A 4 -18.38 6.27 20.25
CA LEU A 4 -18.42 6.23 18.80
C LEU A 4 -18.76 7.64 18.31
N VAL A 5 -17.76 8.35 17.82
CA VAL A 5 -17.95 9.62 17.12
C VAL A 5 -18.80 9.32 15.88
N GLU A 6 -19.92 10.04 15.71
CA GLU A 6 -20.80 9.83 14.58
C GLU A 6 -20.08 10.06 13.23
N PRO A 7 -20.41 9.29 12.17
CA PRO A 7 -19.75 9.37 10.86
C PRO A 7 -19.75 10.78 10.24
N HIS A 8 -20.75 11.60 10.59
CA HIS A 8 -20.94 12.92 10.00
C HIS A 8 -19.99 13.99 10.58
N THR A 9 -19.38 13.77 11.75
CA THR A 9 -18.54 14.79 12.42
C THR A 9 -17.08 14.77 11.94
N LEU A 10 -16.59 13.65 11.40
CA LEU A 10 -15.21 13.50 10.91
C LEU A 10 -14.97 14.13 9.52
N LEU A 11 -16.04 14.39 8.76
CA LEU A 11 -15.99 14.99 7.42
C LEU A 11 -15.54 16.46 7.41
N ARG A 12 -15.34 17.09 8.58
CA ARG A 12 -14.86 18.49 8.69
C ARG A 12 -13.34 18.65 8.74
N SER A 13 -12.54 17.59 8.63
CA SER A 13 -11.14 17.63 9.07
C SER A 13 -10.08 18.05 8.03
N PHE A 14 -10.40 18.16 6.73
CA PHE A 14 -9.50 18.76 5.74
C PHE A 14 -10.22 19.07 4.42
N GLU A 15 -9.70 20.06 3.68
CA GLU A 15 -10.16 20.39 2.33
C GLU A 15 -9.71 19.32 1.33
N LEU A 16 -10.63 18.90 0.47
CA LEU A 16 -10.32 17.87 -0.54
C LEU A 16 -9.43 18.46 -1.63
N VAL A 17 -8.33 17.78 -1.92
CA VAL A 17 -7.38 18.21 -2.94
C VAL A 17 -7.94 17.87 -4.34
N PRO A 18 -8.21 18.88 -5.19
CA PRO A 18 -8.76 18.65 -6.52
C PRO A 18 -7.72 18.02 -7.44
N ALA A 19 -8.19 17.27 -8.43
CA ALA A 19 -7.33 16.81 -9.52
C ALA A 19 -7.01 17.96 -10.48
N THR A 20 -5.79 17.97 -11.03
CA THR A 20 -5.28 19.01 -11.93
C THR A 20 -4.68 18.42 -13.20
N GLU A 21 -4.38 19.25 -14.20
CA GLU A 21 -3.63 18.83 -15.39
C GLU A 21 -2.15 18.49 -15.13
N HIS A 22 -1.62 18.88 -13.97
CA HIS A 22 -0.24 18.58 -13.57
C HIS A 22 -0.11 17.25 -12.83
N ASP A 23 -1.24 16.60 -12.52
CA ASP A 23 -1.25 15.34 -11.79
C ASP A 23 -0.62 14.22 -12.64
N ARG A 24 0.25 13.45 -12.01
CA ARG A 24 0.79 12.23 -12.60
C ARG A 24 0.04 11.03 -12.05
N HIS A 25 -0.30 10.12 -12.95
CA HIS A 25 -1.11 8.97 -12.61
C HIS A 25 -0.25 7.70 -12.66
N PHE A 26 0.03 7.16 -11.49
CA PHE A 26 0.86 5.99 -11.30
C PHE A 26 0.14 4.91 -10.50
N ASP A 27 0.44 3.66 -10.78
CA ASP A 27 0.12 2.57 -9.85
C ASP A 27 1.13 2.52 -8.70
N TYR A 28 0.91 1.60 -7.74
CA TYR A 28 1.80 1.45 -6.59
C TYR A 28 3.24 1.00 -6.93
N CYS A 29 3.54 0.69 -8.19
CA CYS A 29 4.91 0.42 -8.70
C CYS A 29 5.55 1.63 -9.39
N LEU A 30 4.90 2.80 -9.32
CA LEU A 30 5.22 3.99 -10.11
C LEU A 30 5.17 3.77 -11.62
N GLU A 31 4.36 2.81 -12.10
CA GLU A 31 4.14 2.65 -13.53
C GLU A 31 3.04 3.61 -14.01
N PRO A 32 3.32 4.43 -15.03
CA PRO A 32 2.37 5.44 -15.49
C PRO A 32 1.15 4.79 -16.13
N TYR A 33 -0.01 5.40 -15.90
CA TYR A 33 -1.24 5.01 -16.59
C TYR A 33 -2.03 6.20 -17.10
N ARG A 34 -2.91 5.91 -18.06
CA ARG A 34 -3.93 6.88 -18.51
C ARG A 34 -5.17 6.80 -17.61
N PRO A 35 -5.69 7.94 -17.13
CA PRO A 35 -6.95 7.98 -16.39
C PRO A 35 -8.08 7.28 -17.12
N ARG A 36 -8.99 6.67 -16.35
CA ARG A 36 -10.13 5.89 -16.88
C ARG A 36 -11.23 6.77 -17.46
N ARG A 37 -11.32 8.01 -16.98
CA ARG A 37 -12.33 9.02 -17.30
C ARG A 37 -11.67 10.40 -17.32
N PRO A 38 -12.27 11.40 -17.96
CA PRO A 38 -11.86 12.79 -17.78
C PRO A 38 -11.89 13.18 -16.30
N TRP A 39 -10.88 13.94 -15.86
CA TRP A 39 -10.70 14.35 -14.48
C TRP A 39 -11.00 15.83 -14.11
N PRO A 40 -11.44 16.73 -15.02
CA PRO A 40 -11.94 18.04 -14.58
C PRO A 40 -13.06 17.92 -13.52
N GLY A 41 -12.91 18.62 -12.40
CA GLY A 41 -13.85 18.58 -11.26
C GLY A 41 -13.74 17.34 -10.35
N LYS A 42 -12.81 16.43 -10.64
CA LYS A 42 -12.53 15.24 -9.83
C LYS A 42 -11.49 15.55 -8.72
N ILE A 43 -11.15 14.57 -7.89
CA ILE A 43 -10.22 14.74 -6.75
C ILE A 43 -9.04 13.77 -6.82
N ARG A 44 -7.90 14.16 -6.25
CA ARG A 44 -6.70 13.30 -6.20
C ARG A 44 -6.90 12.09 -5.30
N GLY A 45 -6.16 11.02 -5.59
CA GLY A 45 -6.16 9.78 -4.82
C GLY A 45 -5.64 9.96 -3.38
N GLU A 46 -4.72 10.91 -3.15
CA GLU A 46 -4.17 11.22 -1.83
C GLU A 46 -5.22 11.61 -0.79
N ASN A 47 -6.42 12.03 -1.21
CA ASN A 47 -7.52 12.28 -0.28
C ASN A 47 -7.90 11.01 0.51
N LEU A 48 -7.65 9.82 -0.02
CA LEU A 48 -7.81 8.55 0.70
C LEU A 48 -6.77 8.38 1.81
N LEU A 49 -5.52 8.82 1.58
CA LEU A 49 -4.48 8.86 2.61
C LEU A 49 -4.88 9.84 3.71
N TRP A 50 -5.17 11.10 3.35
CA TRP A 50 -5.56 12.13 4.30
C TRP A 50 -6.79 11.73 5.14
N HIS A 51 -7.79 11.12 4.51
CA HIS A 51 -8.97 10.62 5.21
C HIS A 51 -8.63 9.47 6.16
N SER A 52 -7.78 8.52 5.73
CA SER A 52 -7.37 7.41 6.60
C SER A 52 -6.62 7.91 7.84
N LEU A 53 -5.78 8.94 7.71
CA LEU A 53 -5.09 9.58 8.83
C LEU A 53 -6.06 10.21 9.82
N ALA A 54 -7.11 10.86 9.32
CA ALA A 54 -8.15 11.44 10.18
C ALA A 54 -8.90 10.35 10.96
N VAL A 55 -9.27 9.25 10.29
CA VAL A 55 -9.94 8.09 10.91
C VAL A 55 -9.02 7.40 11.94
N GLY A 56 -7.73 7.30 11.66
CA GLY A 56 -6.74 6.72 12.57
C GLY A 56 -6.22 7.69 13.63
N GLY A 57 -6.71 8.93 13.70
CA GLY A 57 -6.26 9.93 14.68
C GLY A 57 -4.82 10.41 14.49
N ALA A 58 -4.24 10.25 13.30
CA ALA A 58 -2.84 10.50 12.99
C ALA A 58 -2.58 11.81 12.22
N THR A 59 -3.62 12.55 11.81
CA THR A 59 -3.47 13.76 10.98
C THR A 59 -2.53 14.81 11.59
N ALA A 60 -2.67 15.10 12.88
CA ALA A 60 -1.85 16.12 13.55
C ALA A 60 -0.36 15.76 13.57
N ALA A 61 -0.04 14.46 13.72
CA ALA A 61 1.32 13.97 13.75
C ALA A 61 1.93 13.82 12.35
N LEU A 62 1.13 13.45 11.35
CA LEU A 62 1.64 13.02 10.04
C LEU A 62 1.45 14.02 8.91
N ARG A 63 0.64 15.08 9.06
CA ARG A 63 0.45 16.08 8.00
C ARG A 63 1.77 16.74 7.57
N ALA A 64 2.44 17.40 8.52
CA ALA A 64 3.68 18.12 8.24
C ALA A 64 4.82 17.23 7.69
N PRO A 65 5.09 16.02 8.24
CA PRO A 65 6.13 15.16 7.66
C PRO A 65 5.77 14.64 6.26
N LEU A 66 4.50 14.32 5.99
CA LEU A 66 4.07 13.88 4.66
C LEU A 66 4.17 15.01 3.63
N GLU A 67 3.78 16.24 3.98
CA GLU A 67 3.97 17.42 3.13
C GLU A 67 5.46 17.76 2.91
N ALA A 68 6.32 17.50 3.91
CA ALA A 68 7.77 17.64 3.75
C ALA A 68 8.35 16.60 2.78
N VAL A 69 7.94 15.34 2.91
CA VAL A 69 8.31 14.27 1.98
C VAL A 69 7.84 14.58 0.56
N GLN A 70 6.59 15.00 0.38
CA GLN A 70 6.04 15.35 -0.93
C GLN A 70 6.83 16.50 -1.59
N ARG A 71 7.21 17.54 -0.82
CA ARG A 71 8.04 18.64 -1.34
C ARG A 71 9.46 18.19 -1.69
N HIS A 72 10.00 17.24 -0.94
CA HIS A 72 11.37 16.76 -1.10
C HIS A 72 11.53 15.81 -2.29
N VAL A 73 10.66 14.80 -2.37
CA VAL A 73 10.70 13.77 -3.44
C VAL A 73 9.99 14.27 -4.70
N GLY A 74 8.98 15.09 -4.53
CA GLY A 74 8.09 15.56 -5.59
C GLY A 74 6.70 14.94 -5.50
N GLN A 75 5.71 15.71 -5.95
CA GLN A 75 4.30 15.33 -5.98
C GLN A 75 4.07 14.05 -6.79
N ASP A 76 3.23 13.14 -6.31
CA ASP A 76 2.90 11.86 -6.96
C ASP A 76 4.06 10.83 -7.03
N LEU A 77 5.20 11.09 -6.38
CA LEU A 77 6.39 10.20 -6.42
C LEU A 77 6.61 9.42 -5.12
N THR A 78 5.78 9.65 -4.10
CA THR A 78 5.75 8.79 -2.91
C THR A 78 4.55 7.87 -3.00
N VAL A 79 4.78 6.57 -3.03
CA VAL A 79 3.68 5.60 -2.89
C VAL A 79 3.35 5.46 -1.42
N TRP A 80 2.07 5.42 -1.09
CA TRP A 80 1.59 5.12 0.26
C TRP A 80 0.70 3.88 0.24
N GLY A 81 0.70 3.15 1.35
CA GLY A 81 -0.22 2.06 1.63
C GLY A 81 -0.95 2.29 2.94
N VAL A 82 -2.27 2.13 2.95
CA VAL A 82 -3.07 2.08 4.17
C VAL A 82 -3.35 0.62 4.48
N LYS A 83 -2.89 0.15 5.64
CA LYS A 83 -3.01 -1.24 6.07
C LYS A 83 -4.02 -1.37 7.21
N TRP A 84 -4.67 -2.52 7.27
CA TRP A 84 -5.73 -2.85 8.21
C TRP A 84 -5.63 -4.34 8.60
N ASP A 85 -5.71 -4.62 9.89
CA ASP A 85 -5.67 -5.99 10.45
C ASP A 85 -7.01 -6.42 11.08
N GLY A 86 -8.07 -5.64 10.86
CA GLY A 86 -9.36 -5.83 11.54
C GLY A 86 -9.54 -5.02 12.82
N THR A 87 -8.45 -4.41 13.34
CA THR A 87 -8.46 -3.68 14.61
C THR A 87 -7.87 -2.28 14.49
N GLN A 88 -6.73 -2.12 13.82
CA GLN A 88 -6.01 -0.85 13.74
C GLN A 88 -5.55 -0.52 12.31
N LEU A 89 -5.51 0.77 12.03
CA LEU A 89 -4.91 1.31 10.80
C LEU A 89 -3.44 1.64 11.04
N TRP A 90 -2.63 1.42 10.02
CA TRP A 90 -1.29 1.97 9.93
C TRP A 90 -0.91 2.22 8.48
N TRP A 91 0.16 2.96 8.27
CA TRP A 91 0.57 3.42 6.95
C TRP A 91 1.94 2.87 6.59
N GLU A 92 2.23 2.73 5.31
CA GLU A 92 3.57 2.50 4.80
C GLU A 92 3.88 3.51 3.71
N LEU A 93 5.10 4.06 3.73
CA LEU A 93 5.61 4.95 2.69
C LEU A 93 6.68 4.22 1.90
N TYR A 94 6.62 4.31 0.58
CA TYR A 94 7.54 3.68 -0.34
C TYR A 94 8.19 4.72 -1.25
N PHE A 95 9.50 4.58 -1.42
CA PHE A 95 10.34 5.47 -2.22
C PHE A 95 11.05 4.64 -3.28
N TYR A 96 10.84 4.99 -4.54
CA TYR A 96 11.37 4.26 -5.70
C TYR A 96 12.56 5.01 -6.30
N ASP A 97 13.63 4.28 -6.56
CA ASP A 97 14.80 4.75 -7.30
C ASP A 97 15.47 3.56 -8.02
N PRO A 98 14.78 2.95 -9.00
CA PRO A 98 15.25 1.72 -9.65
C PRO A 98 16.57 1.91 -10.42
N GLN A 99 16.87 3.13 -10.85
CA GLN A 99 18.05 3.44 -11.66
C GLN A 99 19.18 4.12 -10.86
N LYS A 100 18.96 4.44 -9.57
CA LYS A 100 19.90 5.23 -8.75
C LYS A 100 20.19 6.61 -9.32
N GLU A 101 19.15 7.23 -9.87
CA GLU A 101 19.19 8.55 -10.52
C GLU A 101 18.41 9.61 -9.73
N SER A 102 17.71 9.21 -8.67
CA SER A 102 16.89 10.09 -7.83
C SER A 102 17.46 10.19 -6.41
N PRO A 103 18.52 11.00 -6.18
CA PRO A 103 19.16 11.11 -4.86
C PRO A 103 18.19 11.53 -3.75
N GLU A 104 17.13 12.26 -4.09
CA GLU A 104 16.04 12.67 -3.19
C GLU A 104 15.23 11.47 -2.64
N ALA A 105 15.14 10.38 -3.39
CA ALA A 105 14.40 9.17 -3.03
C ALA A 105 15.23 8.14 -2.22
N THR A 106 16.50 8.43 -1.95
CA THR A 106 17.34 7.58 -1.09
C THR A 106 16.91 7.67 0.37
N ILE A 107 17.01 6.57 1.13
CA ILE A 107 16.55 6.57 2.52
C ILE A 107 17.32 7.55 3.40
N THR A 108 18.60 7.79 3.12
CA THR A 108 19.39 8.83 3.79
C THR A 108 18.80 10.22 3.57
N SER A 109 18.39 10.52 2.34
CA SER A 109 17.78 11.81 1.97
C SER A 109 16.38 11.97 2.58
N ILE A 110 15.56 10.91 2.54
CA ILE A 110 14.25 10.86 3.20
C ILE A 110 14.36 11.04 4.72
N ALA A 111 15.34 10.39 5.37
CA ALA A 111 15.58 10.55 6.80
C ALA A 111 15.91 12.00 7.17
N ALA A 112 16.69 12.70 6.33
CA ALA A 112 16.98 14.11 6.54
C ALA A 112 15.71 14.97 6.42
N ALA A 113 14.88 14.74 5.41
CA ALA A 113 13.62 15.45 5.20
C ALA A 113 12.62 15.24 6.36
N LEU A 114 12.63 14.05 6.98
CA LEU A 114 11.74 13.68 8.09
C LEU A 114 12.28 14.05 9.49
N SER A 115 13.56 14.41 9.59
CA SER A 115 14.27 14.57 10.87
C SER A 115 13.62 15.50 11.91
N PRO A 116 12.85 16.55 11.55
CA PRO A 116 12.14 17.35 12.56
C PRO A 116 11.00 16.61 13.26
N TRP A 117 10.47 15.53 12.67
CA TRP A 117 9.29 14.81 13.16
C TRP A 117 9.59 13.38 13.59
N MET A 118 10.49 12.70 12.90
CA MET A 118 10.84 11.32 13.21
C MET A 118 12.26 10.97 12.81
N ARG A 119 12.86 10.07 13.59
CA ARG A 119 14.19 9.52 13.32
C ARG A 119 14.08 8.16 12.64
N ILE A 120 14.72 8.01 11.48
CA ILE A 120 14.93 6.69 10.87
C ILE A 120 16.17 6.07 11.49
N VAL A 121 15.99 4.99 12.24
CA VAL A 121 17.05 4.36 13.04
C VAL A 121 17.98 3.49 12.18
N PRO A 122 17.48 2.56 11.34
CA PRO A 122 18.36 1.69 10.58
C PRO A 122 19.17 2.49 9.56
N GLN A 123 20.47 2.25 9.52
CA GLN A 123 21.38 2.86 8.55
C GLN A 123 21.51 1.96 7.33
N VAL A 124 21.50 2.56 6.15
CA VAL A 124 21.64 1.86 4.87
C VAL A 124 22.83 2.41 4.13
N ARG A 125 23.65 1.53 3.55
CA ARG A 125 24.68 1.96 2.59
C ARG A 125 23.99 2.19 1.26
N GLU A 126 23.99 3.42 0.76
CA GLU A 126 23.31 3.78 -0.50
C GLU A 126 23.93 3.13 -1.76
N THR A 127 25.10 2.49 -1.62
CA THR A 127 25.68 1.62 -2.64
C THR A 127 24.95 0.28 -2.78
N VAL A 128 24.05 -0.06 -1.88
CA VAL A 128 23.15 -1.22 -2.03
C VAL A 128 22.15 -0.91 -3.16
N PRO A 129 22.02 -1.78 -4.18
CA PRO A 129 21.19 -1.53 -5.35
C PRO A 129 19.71 -1.88 -5.06
N TYR A 130 19.14 -1.32 -3.99
CA TYR A 130 17.70 -1.42 -3.77
C TYR A 130 16.97 -0.51 -4.77
N MET A 131 15.95 -1.05 -5.42
CA MET A 131 15.10 -0.29 -6.34
C MET A 131 14.02 0.52 -5.61
N MET A 132 13.69 0.10 -4.39
CA MET A 132 12.70 0.72 -3.53
C MET A 132 13.07 0.49 -2.07
N VAL A 133 12.74 1.47 -1.23
CA VAL A 133 12.79 1.37 0.22
C VAL A 133 11.43 1.78 0.80
N SER A 134 11.01 1.15 1.88
CA SER A 134 9.81 1.55 2.60
C SER A 134 9.94 1.42 4.11
N PHE A 135 9.00 2.04 4.81
CA PHE A 135 8.81 1.83 6.25
C PHE A 135 7.37 2.04 6.68
N ASP A 136 6.99 1.29 7.71
CA ASP A 136 5.71 1.42 8.37
C ASP A 136 5.68 2.58 9.37
N VAL A 137 4.59 3.35 9.33
CA VAL A 137 4.22 4.37 10.29
C VAL A 137 2.97 3.89 11.03
N SER A 138 3.21 3.34 12.22
CA SER A 138 2.17 2.83 13.12
C SER A 138 1.90 3.84 14.26
N PRO A 139 0.85 3.64 15.07
CA PRO A 139 0.67 4.41 16.31
C PRO A 139 1.91 4.39 17.21
N GLN A 140 2.64 3.26 17.26
CA GLN A 140 3.90 3.16 18.01
C GLN A 140 5.01 4.00 17.38
N THR A 141 5.15 3.99 16.06
CA THR A 141 6.11 4.84 15.32
C THR A 141 5.87 6.32 15.63
N ILE A 142 4.60 6.74 15.66
CA ILE A 142 4.19 8.12 15.99
C ILE A 142 4.53 8.46 17.44
N ALA A 143 4.21 7.57 18.37
CA ALA A 143 4.45 7.78 19.80
C ALA A 143 5.95 7.87 20.13
N ASP A 144 6.76 7.02 19.50
CA ASP A 144 8.21 6.98 19.73
C ASP A 144 8.95 8.07 18.95
N GLY A 145 8.37 8.59 17.86
CA GLY A 145 9.07 9.46 16.92
C GLY A 145 10.21 8.72 16.19
N GLU A 146 10.11 7.39 16.07
CA GLU A 146 11.18 6.55 15.52
C GLU A 146 10.67 5.49 14.56
N VAL A 147 11.28 5.43 13.38
CA VAL A 147 11.17 4.31 12.45
C VAL A 147 12.32 3.35 12.73
N ARG A 148 12.02 2.20 13.33
CA ARG A 148 13.01 1.19 13.73
C ARG A 148 13.21 0.06 12.72
N GLU A 149 12.40 0.05 11.66
CA GLU A 149 12.40 -0.99 10.64
C GLU A 149 12.33 -0.35 9.26
N LEU A 150 13.19 -0.81 8.35
CA LEU A 150 13.13 -0.51 6.92
C LEU A 150 12.92 -1.79 6.13
N ASN A 151 12.22 -1.70 5.01
CA ASN A 151 12.15 -2.76 4.01
C ASN A 151 12.91 -2.31 2.76
N LEU A 152 13.96 -3.05 2.38
CA LEU A 152 14.71 -2.83 1.14
C LEU A 152 14.26 -3.82 0.09
N TYR A 153 13.91 -3.32 -1.09
CA TYR A 153 13.42 -4.12 -2.21
C TYR A 153 14.48 -4.17 -3.28
N LEU A 154 14.94 -5.38 -3.58
CA LEU A 154 15.98 -5.63 -4.57
C LEU A 154 15.40 -6.47 -5.69
N THR A 155 15.70 -6.07 -6.92
CA THR A 155 15.43 -6.84 -8.14
C THR A 155 16.77 -7.24 -8.75
N GLY A 156 16.88 -8.51 -9.15
CA GLY A 156 18.07 -9.05 -9.82
C GLY A 156 17.86 -9.24 -11.32
N GLU A 157 16.68 -8.90 -11.83
CA GLU A 157 16.24 -9.18 -13.18
C GLU A 157 15.26 -8.12 -13.69
N ARG A 158 15.04 -8.11 -15.01
CA ARG A 158 14.10 -7.19 -15.67
C ARG A 158 12.63 -7.58 -15.48
N ALA A 159 12.36 -8.87 -15.21
CA ALA A 159 11.04 -9.27 -14.76
C ALA A 159 10.77 -8.55 -13.43
N HIS A 160 9.58 -7.99 -13.23
CA HIS A 160 9.19 -7.34 -11.98
C HIS A 160 9.03 -8.40 -10.87
N ALA A 161 10.13 -9.04 -10.50
CA ALA A 161 10.25 -10.05 -9.47
C ALA A 161 11.45 -9.69 -8.60
N GLY A 162 11.29 -9.86 -7.29
CA GLY A 162 12.23 -9.32 -6.35
C GLY A 162 12.16 -9.99 -4.98
N ARG A 163 13.01 -9.46 -4.11
CA ARG A 163 13.16 -9.89 -2.73
C ARG A 163 13.12 -8.64 -1.88
N SER A 164 12.37 -8.68 -0.79
CA SER A 164 12.45 -7.65 0.23
C SER A 164 13.24 -8.17 1.43
N TYR A 165 14.09 -7.30 1.96
CA TYR A 165 14.85 -7.52 3.18
C TYR A 165 14.41 -6.52 4.22
N LYS A 166 14.05 -7.05 5.39
CA LYS A 166 13.76 -6.27 6.58
C LYS A 166 15.06 -5.93 7.30
N LEU A 167 15.28 -4.65 7.55
CA LEU A 167 16.40 -4.14 8.32
C LEU A 167 15.93 -3.68 9.69
N ARG A 168 16.47 -4.28 10.75
CA ARG A 168 16.17 -3.93 12.14
C ARG A 168 17.36 -4.28 13.03
N ASP A 169 17.71 -3.39 13.96
CA ASP A 169 18.77 -3.61 14.95
C ASP A 169 20.11 -4.06 14.34
N GLY A 170 20.46 -3.54 13.16
CA GLY A 170 21.69 -3.88 12.44
C GLY A 170 21.67 -5.24 11.72
N THR A 171 20.55 -5.97 11.76
CA THR A 171 20.35 -7.23 11.07
C THR A 171 19.53 -7.04 9.79
N ALA A 172 19.76 -7.91 8.81
CA ALA A 172 19.02 -7.97 7.56
C ALA A 172 18.40 -9.36 7.40
N GLU A 173 17.09 -9.42 7.26
CA GLU A 173 16.35 -10.67 7.13
C GLU A 173 15.54 -10.69 5.84
N LEU A 174 15.60 -11.79 5.07
CA LEU A 174 14.69 -11.99 3.95
C LEU A 174 13.25 -12.06 4.49
N GLU A 175 12.40 -11.14 4.04
CA GLU A 175 11.01 -11.02 4.52
C GLU A 175 10.03 -11.62 3.52
N ASN A 176 10.21 -11.35 2.23
CA ASN A 176 9.42 -11.98 1.18
C ASN A 176 10.13 -12.01 -0.18
N THR A 177 9.70 -12.94 -1.02
CA THR A 177 9.91 -12.93 -2.47
C THR A 177 8.60 -12.54 -3.13
N TYR A 178 8.66 -11.86 -4.27
CA TYR A 178 7.46 -11.44 -4.98
C TYR A 178 7.65 -11.43 -6.49
N ARG A 179 6.56 -11.57 -7.24
CA ARG A 179 6.54 -11.47 -8.71
C ARG A 179 5.24 -10.85 -9.19
N PHE A 180 5.37 -9.82 -10.03
CA PHE A 180 4.28 -9.17 -10.75
C PHE A 180 4.06 -9.85 -12.10
N MET A 181 2.79 -10.04 -12.46
CA MET A 181 2.35 -10.71 -13.69
C MET A 181 1.10 -10.03 -14.26
N GLU A 182 0.89 -10.15 -15.55
CA GLU A 182 -0.35 -9.79 -16.24
C GLU A 182 -1.36 -10.95 -16.10
N PRO A 183 -2.41 -10.84 -15.26
CA PRO A 183 -3.23 -11.98 -14.85
C PRO A 183 -3.94 -12.71 -16.00
N LYS A 184 -4.24 -12.00 -17.09
CA LYS A 184 -4.90 -12.59 -18.28
C LYS A 184 -3.94 -13.35 -19.18
N ARG A 185 -2.66 -12.94 -19.23
CA ARG A 185 -1.65 -13.51 -20.15
C ARG A 185 -0.81 -14.57 -19.46
N GLU A 186 -0.64 -14.45 -18.16
CA GLU A 186 0.21 -15.30 -17.32
C GLU A 186 -0.62 -16.08 -16.28
N VAL A 187 -1.87 -16.44 -16.61
CA VAL A 187 -2.78 -17.07 -15.63
C VAL A 187 -2.21 -18.39 -15.07
N ASP A 188 -1.54 -19.20 -15.89
CA ASP A 188 -0.94 -20.45 -15.45
C ASP A 188 0.19 -20.21 -14.44
N ASP A 189 1.03 -19.19 -14.65
CA ASP A 189 2.08 -18.76 -13.71
C ASP A 189 1.46 -18.24 -12.41
N VAL A 190 0.39 -17.45 -12.49
CA VAL A 190 -0.36 -16.95 -11.32
C VAL A 190 -0.90 -18.11 -10.49
N LEU A 191 -1.58 -19.06 -11.13
CA LEU A 191 -2.17 -20.22 -10.44
C LEU A 191 -1.08 -21.13 -9.84
N SER A 192 0.00 -21.37 -10.57
CA SER A 192 1.14 -22.15 -10.10
C SER A 192 1.78 -21.53 -8.85
N LEU A 193 2.05 -20.22 -8.88
CA LEU A 193 2.65 -19.52 -7.74
C LEU A 193 1.69 -19.42 -6.54
N LEU A 194 0.39 -19.23 -6.76
CA LEU A 194 -0.60 -19.24 -5.68
C LEU A 194 -0.66 -20.59 -4.98
N THR A 195 -0.77 -21.66 -5.77
CA THR A 195 -0.97 -23.03 -5.25
C THR A 195 0.28 -23.65 -4.65
N SER A 196 1.46 -23.16 -5.03
CA SER A 196 2.73 -23.47 -4.36
C SER A 196 2.84 -22.73 -3.02
N SER A 197 2.09 -23.19 -2.01
CA SER A 197 1.97 -22.57 -0.69
C SER A 197 2.34 -23.53 0.44
N LEU A 198 3.08 -23.02 1.44
CA LEU A 198 3.29 -23.70 2.72
C LEU A 198 2.16 -23.42 3.73
N PHE A 199 1.35 -22.38 3.49
CA PHE A 199 0.41 -21.84 4.48
C PHE A 199 -1.04 -22.14 4.16
N VAL A 200 -1.34 -22.57 2.93
CA VAL A 200 -2.69 -22.84 2.45
C VAL A 200 -2.70 -24.16 1.70
N ASP A 201 -3.66 -25.01 2.05
CA ASP A 201 -3.97 -26.22 1.29
C ASP A 201 -5.05 -25.90 0.25
N TYR A 202 -4.72 -26.14 -1.03
CA TYR A 202 -5.60 -25.92 -2.17
C TYR A 202 -6.27 -27.20 -2.67
N SER A 203 -6.23 -28.28 -1.88
CA SER A 203 -6.94 -29.54 -2.20
C SER A 203 -8.45 -29.35 -2.37
N ASP A 204 -9.05 -28.38 -1.66
CA ASP A 204 -10.41 -27.89 -1.90
C ASP A 204 -10.40 -26.74 -2.93
N PRO A 205 -10.98 -26.91 -4.13
CA PRO A 205 -11.02 -25.88 -5.17
C PRO A 205 -11.68 -24.56 -4.73
N ARG A 206 -12.54 -24.60 -3.70
CA ARG A 206 -13.20 -23.40 -3.16
C ARG A 206 -12.24 -22.48 -2.40
N VAL A 207 -11.07 -22.98 -1.99
CA VAL A 207 -10.05 -22.15 -1.33
C VAL A 207 -9.46 -21.16 -2.31
N LEU A 208 -9.27 -21.57 -3.58
CA LEU A 208 -8.69 -20.70 -4.60
C LEU A 208 -9.53 -19.44 -4.81
N SER A 209 -10.87 -19.55 -4.88
CA SER A 209 -11.73 -18.37 -5.05
C SER A 209 -11.80 -17.45 -3.82
N ARG A 210 -11.32 -17.92 -2.66
CA ARG A 210 -11.16 -17.10 -1.44
C ARG A 210 -9.81 -16.39 -1.37
N VAL A 211 -8.83 -16.83 -2.16
CA VAL A 211 -7.51 -16.21 -2.27
C VAL A 211 -7.44 -15.33 -3.53
N LEU A 212 -7.72 -15.92 -4.69
CA LEU A 212 -7.84 -15.23 -5.97
C LEU A 212 -9.26 -14.68 -6.09
N LEU A 213 -9.50 -13.53 -5.47
CA LEU A 213 -10.80 -12.87 -5.40
C LEU A 213 -11.31 -12.48 -6.81
N PRO A 214 -12.38 -13.12 -7.32
CA PRO A 214 -12.86 -12.90 -8.68
C PRO A 214 -13.23 -11.44 -8.97
N GLU A 215 -13.78 -10.75 -7.98
CA GLU A 215 -14.18 -9.35 -8.06
C GLU A 215 -12.99 -8.42 -8.34
N LEU A 216 -11.78 -8.81 -7.95
CA LEU A 216 -10.55 -8.05 -8.18
C LEU A 216 -9.76 -8.51 -9.40
N PHE A 217 -10.08 -9.68 -9.96
CA PHE A 217 -9.27 -10.30 -11.01
C PHE A 217 -9.28 -9.50 -12.33
N ALA A 218 -10.32 -8.70 -12.56
CA ALA A 218 -10.33 -7.67 -13.60
C ALA A 218 -9.44 -6.47 -13.18
N CYS A 219 -8.14 -6.71 -13.13
CA CYS A 219 -7.09 -5.74 -12.80
C CYS A 219 -6.01 -5.73 -13.90
N LYS A 220 -5.04 -4.83 -13.80
CA LYS A 220 -3.92 -4.72 -14.76
C LYS A 220 -2.80 -5.71 -14.45
N LYS A 221 -2.44 -5.82 -13.17
CA LYS A 221 -1.38 -6.72 -12.71
C LYS A 221 -1.79 -7.42 -11.43
N VAL A 222 -1.27 -8.62 -11.24
CA VAL A 222 -1.28 -9.29 -9.96
C VAL A 222 0.15 -9.46 -9.48
N CYS A 223 0.38 -9.25 -8.18
CA CYS A 223 1.65 -9.59 -7.55
C CYS A 223 1.40 -10.71 -6.55
N ILE A 224 2.16 -11.80 -6.66
CA ILE A 224 2.14 -12.87 -5.66
C ILE A 224 3.41 -12.74 -4.85
N ALA A 225 3.27 -12.73 -3.52
CA ALA A 225 4.39 -12.72 -2.61
C ALA A 225 4.35 -13.91 -1.64
N LYS A 226 5.52 -14.49 -1.39
CA LYS A 226 5.75 -15.54 -0.40
C LYS A 226 6.47 -14.95 0.78
N LYS A 227 5.82 -14.92 1.94
CA LYS A 227 6.35 -14.29 3.16
C LYS A 227 6.70 -15.35 4.20
N ARG A 228 7.43 -14.94 5.24
CA ARG A 228 7.87 -15.85 6.30
C ARG A 228 6.72 -16.56 7.05
N ARG A 229 5.54 -15.94 7.14
CA ARG A 229 4.43 -16.40 8.00
C ARG A 229 3.08 -16.51 7.30
N CYS A 230 3.01 -16.14 6.03
CA CYS A 230 1.81 -16.10 5.21
C CYS A 230 2.19 -15.97 3.73
N ASP A 231 1.20 -16.14 2.86
CA ASP A 231 1.31 -15.71 1.47
C ASP A 231 0.55 -14.40 1.28
N ALA A 232 0.80 -13.71 0.17
CA ALA A 232 0.06 -12.52 -0.19
C ALA A 232 -0.22 -12.45 -1.68
N ILE A 233 -1.33 -11.81 -2.02
CA ILE A 233 -1.68 -11.43 -3.39
C ILE A 233 -2.07 -9.95 -3.41
N TYR A 234 -1.59 -9.25 -4.42
CA TYR A 234 -1.89 -7.86 -4.69
C TYR A 234 -2.50 -7.72 -6.06
N TYR A 235 -3.39 -6.75 -6.21
CA TYR A 235 -4.08 -6.41 -7.45
C TYR A 235 -3.79 -4.96 -7.76
N SER A 236 -3.10 -4.69 -8.88
CA SER A 236 -2.87 -3.34 -9.38
C SER A 236 -3.84 -2.99 -10.50
N GLY A 237 -4.33 -1.76 -10.51
CA GLY A 237 -5.19 -1.28 -11.59
C GLY A 237 -6.65 -1.69 -11.44
N ILE A 238 -7.17 -1.76 -10.21
CA ILE A 238 -8.60 -1.97 -9.96
C ILE A 238 -9.38 -0.65 -10.02
N THR A 239 -10.69 -0.76 -10.20
CA THR A 239 -11.63 0.36 -10.27
C THR A 239 -12.11 0.82 -8.88
N VAL A 240 -12.72 2.01 -8.79
CA VAL A 240 -13.34 2.47 -7.54
C VAL A 240 -14.45 1.54 -7.04
N GLU A 241 -15.20 0.86 -7.92
CA GLU A 241 -16.20 -0.14 -7.52
C GLU A 241 -15.56 -1.34 -6.82
N GLN A 242 -14.45 -1.82 -7.38
CA GLN A 242 -13.70 -2.93 -6.82
C GLN A 242 -13.05 -2.52 -5.50
N LEU A 243 -12.56 -1.28 -5.37
CA LEU A 243 -12.07 -0.75 -4.11
C LEU A 243 -13.19 -0.69 -3.06
N ILE A 244 -14.39 -0.21 -3.40
CA ILE A 244 -15.53 -0.20 -2.49
C ILE A 244 -15.85 -1.62 -2.02
N TRP A 245 -15.96 -2.57 -2.95
CA TRP A 245 -16.18 -3.98 -2.62
C TRP A 245 -15.08 -4.52 -1.69
N PHE A 246 -13.82 -4.20 -1.96
CA PHE A 246 -12.68 -4.63 -1.15
C PHE A 246 -12.78 -4.10 0.29
N LEU A 247 -13.03 -2.81 0.44
CA LEU A 247 -13.13 -2.17 1.76
C LEU A 247 -14.29 -2.77 2.58
N ASP A 248 -15.42 -3.09 1.94
CA ASP A 248 -16.52 -3.81 2.59
C ASP A 248 -16.15 -5.25 2.95
N ARG A 249 -15.51 -5.99 2.03
CA ARG A 249 -15.13 -7.39 2.20
C ARG A 249 -14.24 -7.60 3.42
N PHE A 250 -13.32 -6.67 3.67
CA PHE A 250 -12.36 -6.68 4.78
C PHE A 250 -12.78 -5.80 5.96
N ALA A 251 -14.04 -5.35 5.97
CA ALA A 251 -14.64 -4.60 7.07
C ALA A 251 -13.78 -3.41 7.54
N TYR A 252 -13.25 -2.63 6.59
CA TYR A 252 -12.56 -1.37 6.92
C TYR A 252 -13.48 -0.46 7.73
N PRO A 253 -12.93 0.49 8.53
CA PRO A 253 -13.72 1.44 9.31
C PRO A 253 -14.84 2.08 8.48
N ALA A 254 -16.04 2.17 9.07
CA ALA A 254 -17.23 2.67 8.38
C ALA A 254 -17.03 4.07 7.78
N ALA A 255 -16.24 4.91 8.44
CA ALA A 255 -15.86 6.23 7.92
C ALA A 255 -15.06 6.14 6.60
N ILE A 256 -14.09 5.24 6.48
CA ILE A 256 -13.33 5.03 5.23
C ILE A 256 -14.26 4.54 4.13
N ARG A 257 -15.10 3.54 4.43
CA ARG A 257 -16.06 2.97 3.47
C ARG A 257 -17.07 4.02 2.99
N GLY A 258 -17.62 4.80 3.92
CA GLY A 258 -18.54 5.89 3.63
C GLY A 258 -17.91 6.96 2.76
N PHE A 259 -16.66 7.35 3.05
CA PHE A 259 -15.94 8.34 2.27
C PHE A 259 -15.75 7.93 0.81
N VAL A 260 -15.26 6.72 0.54
CA VAL A 260 -15.06 6.24 -0.84
C VAL A 260 -16.39 6.15 -1.59
N ARG A 261 -17.45 5.70 -0.93
CA ARG A 261 -18.80 5.65 -1.51
C ARG A 261 -19.33 7.05 -1.86
N GLN A 262 -19.14 8.02 -0.97
CA GLN A 262 -19.55 9.40 -1.20
C GLN A 262 -18.76 10.07 -2.33
N GLN A 263 -17.46 9.81 -2.42
CA GLN A 263 -16.58 10.38 -3.44
C GLN A 263 -16.43 9.51 -4.69
N ARG A 264 -17.24 8.44 -4.83
CA ARG A 264 -17.17 7.44 -5.90
C ARG A 264 -17.03 8.07 -7.28
N GLU A 265 -17.94 8.96 -7.64
CA GLU A 265 -17.91 9.64 -8.94
C GLU A 265 -16.69 10.54 -9.08
N ARG A 266 -16.21 11.17 -8.00
CA ARG A 266 -15.02 12.03 -8.04
C ARG A 266 -13.72 11.23 -8.11
N LEU A 267 -13.76 9.93 -7.84
CA LEU A 267 -12.61 9.01 -7.83
C LEU A 267 -12.58 8.06 -9.04
N GLU A 268 -13.66 7.94 -9.82
CA GLU A 268 -13.80 6.94 -10.89
C GLU A 268 -12.77 7.05 -12.03
N HIS A 269 -12.10 8.20 -12.15
CA HIS A 269 -11.05 8.46 -13.14
C HIS A 269 -9.72 7.77 -12.79
N LEU A 270 -9.53 7.40 -11.52
CA LEU A 270 -8.32 6.76 -11.03
C LEU A 270 -8.39 5.24 -11.15
N TYR A 271 -7.21 4.63 -11.12
CA TYR A 271 -7.05 3.25 -10.72
C TYR A 271 -6.57 3.19 -9.25
N PHE A 272 -6.87 2.08 -8.59
CA PHE A 272 -6.44 1.79 -7.23
C PHE A 272 -5.73 0.44 -7.20
N ASP A 273 -4.94 0.24 -6.16
CA ASP A 273 -4.26 -1.03 -5.94
C ASP A 273 -4.59 -1.53 -4.53
N VAL A 274 -4.64 -2.85 -4.35
CA VAL A 274 -4.97 -3.48 -3.07
C VAL A 274 -4.13 -4.73 -2.84
N GLY A 275 -3.94 -5.10 -1.59
CA GLY A 275 -3.18 -6.27 -1.18
C GLY A 275 -3.85 -7.03 -0.05
N ILE A 276 -3.71 -8.35 -0.05
CA ILE A 276 -4.14 -9.21 1.05
C ILE A 276 -3.02 -10.15 1.43
N ASP A 277 -2.72 -10.22 2.72
CA ASP A 277 -1.97 -11.32 3.31
C ASP A 277 -2.99 -12.37 3.75
N TYR A 278 -2.68 -13.64 3.53
CA TYR A 278 -3.57 -14.74 3.87
C TYR A 278 -2.78 -15.98 4.31
N ARG A 279 -3.40 -16.77 5.18
CA ARG A 279 -2.90 -18.07 5.62
C ARG A 279 -4.04 -18.91 6.16
N ARG A 280 -3.78 -20.19 6.38
CA ARG A 280 -4.71 -21.06 7.09
C ARG A 280 -4.57 -20.87 8.60
N ALA A 281 -5.69 -20.67 9.28
CA ALA A 281 -5.80 -20.66 10.73
C ALA A 281 -5.67 -22.09 11.30
N PRO A 282 -5.41 -22.26 12.61
CA PRO A 282 -5.30 -23.59 13.23
C PRO A 282 -6.56 -24.45 13.11
N ASP A 283 -7.74 -23.83 13.04
CA ASP A 283 -9.03 -24.51 12.83
C ASP A 283 -9.29 -24.92 11.37
N GLY A 284 -8.33 -24.62 10.50
CA GLY A 284 -8.36 -24.95 9.09
C GLY A 284 -9.04 -23.92 8.19
N THR A 285 -9.59 -22.84 8.75
CA THR A 285 -10.22 -21.75 7.97
C THR A 285 -9.16 -20.85 7.33
N LEU A 286 -9.54 -20.11 6.28
CA LEU A 286 -8.67 -19.10 5.67
C LEU A 286 -8.83 -17.78 6.43
N GLU A 287 -7.74 -17.26 6.97
CA GLU A 287 -7.67 -15.96 7.64
C GLU A 287 -6.89 -14.94 6.80
N TYR A 288 -7.22 -13.66 7.01
CA TYR A 288 -6.60 -12.53 6.33
C TYR A 288 -5.99 -11.61 7.38
N PRO A 289 -4.76 -11.90 7.87
CA PRO A 289 -4.14 -11.12 8.95
C PRO A 289 -3.92 -9.65 8.58
N LYS A 290 -3.93 -9.32 7.29
CA LYS A 290 -3.75 -7.95 6.82
C LYS A 290 -4.37 -7.75 5.44
N SER A 291 -5.04 -6.63 5.26
CA SER A 291 -5.40 -6.09 3.95
C SER A 291 -4.84 -4.67 3.80
N SER A 292 -4.65 -4.23 2.56
CA SER A 292 -4.14 -2.89 2.27
C SER A 292 -4.71 -2.32 0.98
N TYR A 293 -4.76 -0.99 0.89
CA TYR A 293 -4.98 -0.25 -0.36
C TYR A 293 -3.93 0.84 -0.52
N TYR A 294 -3.66 1.22 -1.77
CA TYR A 294 -2.50 2.04 -2.13
C TYR A 294 -2.87 3.21 -3.03
N GLY A 295 -1.95 4.18 -3.11
CA GLY A 295 -1.97 5.27 -4.08
C GLY A 295 -0.68 6.08 -3.99
N THR A 296 -0.67 7.25 -4.65
CA THR A 296 0.47 8.18 -4.64
C THR A 296 0.14 9.46 -3.90
N LEU A 297 1.19 10.05 -3.30
CA LEU A 297 1.24 11.35 -2.66
C LEU A 297 2.25 12.21 -3.42
#